data_AF-A0A3P7I958-F1
#
_entry.id   AF-A0A3P7I958-F1
#
_cell.length_a   1.000
_cell.length_b   1.000
_cell.length_c   1.000
_cell.angle_alpha   90.00
_cell.angle_beta   90.00
_cell.angle_gamma   90.00
#
_symmetry.space_group_name_H-M   'P 1'
#
loop_
_entity.id
_entity.type
_entity.pdbx_description
1 polymer ?
#
loop_
_entity_poly.entity_id
_entity_poly.type
_entity_poly.pdbx_seq_one_letter_code
_entity_poly.pdbx_strand_id
1 'polypeptide(L)'
;MNRAGLKQIQQDLRLYLKSVQHSMIELINDDYADFVHLSSNLVSLQNAIDKIESDMNVSASNSVSTIWAEFESSTNDAVKTAERVESFCVELSHNRLSQVELRHRISFLSALQRLSDLMKSIPQTLSFLWLEKVSSCLVDASSYKEDLAKDSREYKMFTKLLERLETVLCDEGVRSASGDCASLPHVLSLLTLADCTESLTARLVSDLIYPRLVRPSKDHFEMLKAVFAGVKEMRTKWSDLLGSKYSGSIQAFLEQTLLTFLLTFIDKCMGTVAVPSNTSLFHRCFTAMQDFIDNWPSHAHSRTMLKAVRDKFNLVVYFKLVTHKLVRQVDSEMTPESLKFLDEELQRKDGLLCAVSSSILKTVETVWSEDVFLYPIADKLWDLTLRLLGKHLAWARALLEAAKRKETSGWGGVEPWRALLAARCDLQNLHSKIFDMALEELWPKLGDMGIDTSLFGQCLTRFGILVNEECTKIDEEISTLVSSALSK
;
A
#
# COMPACT_ATOMS: atom_id res chain seq x y z
N MET A 1 43.10 88.03 -140.17
CA MET A 1 41.98 87.40 -140.90
C MET A 1 42.54 86.55 -142.03
N ASN A 2 42.21 85.28 -142.17
CA ASN A 2 42.25 84.15 -141.24
C ASN A 2 41.76 82.94 -142.04
N ARG A 3 42.48 81.82 -141.90
CA ARG A 3 41.96 80.48 -142.17
C ARG A 3 41.24 79.95 -140.93
N ALA A 4 40.18 79.18 -141.13
CA ALA A 4 39.92 77.92 -140.42
C ALA A 4 39.28 76.97 -141.44
N GLY A 5 39.68 75.69 -141.49
CA GLY A 5 39.38 74.80 -142.63
C GLY A 5 38.78 73.43 -142.27
N LEU A 6 37.57 73.18 -142.78
CA LEU A 6 36.84 71.96 -143.21
C LEU A 6 36.97 70.58 -142.49
N LYS A 7 38.06 70.20 -141.81
CA LYS A 7 38.16 68.88 -141.16
C LYS A 7 37.18 68.68 -139.99
N GLN A 8 36.69 69.77 -139.42
CA GLN A 8 35.83 69.74 -138.24
C GLN A 8 34.46 69.09 -138.53
N ILE A 9 33.86 69.36 -139.68
CA ILE A 9 32.45 68.99 -139.94
C ILE A 9 32.26 67.49 -140.12
N GLN A 10 33.25 66.78 -140.67
CA GLN A 10 33.11 65.34 -140.94
C GLN A 10 33.15 64.48 -139.67
N GLN A 11 33.80 64.97 -138.62
CA GLN A 11 33.90 64.28 -137.33
C GLN A 11 32.52 64.25 -136.63
N ASP A 12 31.78 65.35 -136.72
CA ASP A 12 30.58 65.56 -135.90
C ASP A 12 29.42 64.63 -136.30
N LEU A 13 29.26 64.34 -137.60
CA LEU A 13 28.16 63.49 -138.08
C LEU A 13 28.26 62.02 -137.63
N ARG A 14 29.47 61.46 -137.50
CA ARG A 14 29.65 60.07 -137.05
C ARG A 14 29.36 59.88 -135.57
N LEU A 15 29.54 60.94 -134.77
CA LEU A 15 29.24 60.90 -133.34
C LEU A 15 27.74 60.78 -133.09
N TYR A 16 26.92 61.43 -133.92
CA TYR A 16 25.47 61.44 -133.71
C TYR A 16 24.81 60.07 -133.89
N LEU A 17 25.17 59.32 -134.94
CA LEU A 17 24.56 58.01 -135.21
C LEU A 17 24.86 57.01 -134.08
N LYS A 18 26.09 57.04 -133.55
CA LYS A 18 26.54 56.14 -132.49
C LYS A 18 25.82 56.43 -131.16
N SER A 19 25.41 57.68 -130.93
CA SER A 19 24.66 58.06 -129.74
C SER A 19 23.27 57.42 -129.69
N VAL A 20 22.54 57.39 -130.80
CA VAL A 20 21.13 56.99 -130.80
C VAL A 20 20.94 55.49 -130.52
N GLN A 21 21.78 54.63 -131.10
CA GLN A 21 21.70 53.18 -130.83
C GLN A 21 22.07 52.81 -129.40
N HIS A 22 22.97 53.57 -128.78
CA HIS A 22 23.35 53.34 -127.39
C HIS A 22 22.17 53.56 -126.45
N SER A 23 21.44 54.68 -126.64
CA SER A 23 20.32 55.02 -125.76
C SER A 23 19.15 54.04 -125.80
N MET A 24 18.88 53.38 -126.93
CA MET A 24 17.74 52.44 -127.00
C MET A 24 18.02 51.13 -126.25
N ILE A 25 19.26 50.64 -126.30
CA ILE A 25 19.66 49.41 -125.61
C ILE A 25 19.75 49.64 -124.10
N GLU A 26 20.17 50.84 -123.69
CA GLU A 26 20.14 51.23 -122.27
C GLU A 26 18.72 51.16 -121.70
N LEU A 27 17.74 51.72 -122.41
CA LEU A 27 16.36 51.82 -121.90
C LEU A 27 15.68 50.45 -121.68
N ILE A 28 15.92 49.47 -122.58
CA ILE A 28 15.36 48.11 -122.43
C ILE A 28 16.04 47.35 -121.29
N ASN A 29 17.35 47.53 -121.12
CA ASN A 29 18.09 46.87 -120.06
C ASN A 29 17.69 47.41 -118.68
N ASP A 30 17.39 48.70 -118.57
CA ASP A 30 16.87 49.30 -117.34
C ASP A 30 15.51 48.71 -116.95
N ASP A 31 14.56 48.62 -117.88
CA ASP A 31 13.22 48.08 -117.58
C ASP A 31 13.25 46.60 -117.15
N TYR A 32 14.13 45.79 -117.74
CA TYR A 32 14.27 44.38 -117.34
C TYR A 32 14.92 44.24 -115.96
N ALA A 33 15.89 45.10 -115.65
CA ALA A 33 16.51 45.15 -114.33
C ALA A 33 15.48 45.46 -113.24
N ASP A 34 14.57 46.40 -113.49
CA ASP A 34 13.54 46.80 -112.53
C ASP A 34 12.54 45.67 -112.23
N PHE A 35 12.10 44.91 -113.23
CA PHE A 35 11.14 43.82 -113.02
C PHE A 35 11.74 42.65 -112.21
N VAL A 36 12.97 42.24 -112.53
CA VAL A 36 13.68 41.19 -111.79
C VAL A 36 13.94 41.63 -110.36
N HIS A 37 14.30 42.91 -110.17
CA HIS A 37 14.48 43.48 -108.84
C HIS A 37 13.21 43.40 -107.99
N LEU A 38 12.04 43.73 -108.55
CA LEU A 38 10.78 43.70 -107.81
C LEU A 38 10.34 42.27 -107.40
N SER A 39 10.46 41.30 -108.31
CA SER A 39 10.08 39.91 -108.02
C SER A 39 10.97 39.26 -106.97
N SER A 40 12.28 39.54 -107.01
CA SER A 40 13.25 39.14 -105.98
C SER A 40 12.87 39.72 -104.62
N ASN A 41 12.47 41.00 -104.59
CA ASN A 41 12.09 41.68 -103.34
C ASN A 41 10.85 41.04 -102.70
N LEU A 42 9.83 40.68 -103.47
CA LEU A 42 8.62 40.05 -102.92
C LEU A 42 8.90 38.67 -102.30
N VAL A 43 9.71 37.84 -102.96
CA VAL A 43 10.12 36.54 -102.41
C VAL A 43 10.97 36.72 -101.15
N SER A 44 11.85 37.72 -101.14
CA SER A 44 12.64 38.05 -99.95
C SER A 44 11.76 38.50 -98.78
N LEU A 45 10.65 39.19 -99.06
CA LEU A 45 9.72 39.67 -98.04
C LEU A 45 8.88 38.53 -97.44
N GLN A 46 8.45 37.56 -98.26
CA GLN A 46 7.81 36.35 -97.74
C GLN A 46 8.75 35.56 -96.83
N ASN A 47 9.99 35.36 -97.27
CA ASN A 47 11.01 34.70 -96.45
C ASN A 47 11.27 35.46 -95.14
N ALA A 48 11.16 36.80 -95.14
CA ALA A 48 11.28 37.60 -93.92
C ALA A 48 10.09 37.40 -92.97
N ILE A 49 8.87 37.27 -93.49
CA ILE A 49 7.66 37.02 -92.69
C ILE A 49 7.73 35.64 -92.02
N ASP A 50 8.04 34.59 -92.79
CA ASP A 50 8.15 33.22 -92.25
C ASP A 50 9.24 33.13 -91.18
N LYS A 51 10.32 33.90 -91.35
CA LYS A 51 11.39 34.01 -90.35
C LYS A 51 10.92 34.69 -89.07
N ILE A 52 10.13 35.76 -89.16
CA ILE A 52 9.57 36.44 -87.98
C ILE A 52 8.63 35.51 -87.20
N GLU A 53 7.78 34.74 -87.88
CA GLU A 53 6.87 33.79 -87.24
C GLU A 53 7.64 32.67 -86.50
N SER A 54 8.65 32.11 -87.16
CA SER A 54 9.55 31.12 -86.55
C SER A 54 10.26 31.68 -85.31
N ASP A 55 10.83 32.88 -85.41
CA ASP A 55 11.56 33.52 -84.31
C ASP A 55 10.63 33.82 -83.13
N MET A 56 9.37 34.21 -83.36
CA MET A 56 8.38 34.44 -82.30
C MET A 56 8.01 33.16 -81.54
N ASN A 57 7.71 32.06 -82.23
CA ASN A 57 7.36 30.79 -81.59
C ASN A 57 8.53 30.20 -80.79
N VAL A 58 9.73 30.27 -81.35
CA VAL A 58 10.96 29.82 -80.67
C VAL A 58 11.25 30.69 -79.46
N SER A 59 11.15 32.02 -79.57
CA SER A 59 11.42 32.95 -78.48
C SER A 59 10.39 32.84 -77.33
N ALA A 60 9.10 32.71 -77.64
CA ALA A 60 8.06 32.53 -76.62
C ALA A 60 8.18 31.18 -75.88
N SER A 61 8.44 30.09 -76.61
CA SER A 61 8.65 28.76 -76.00
C SER A 61 9.92 28.74 -75.14
N ASN A 62 11.03 29.29 -75.65
CA ASN A 62 12.28 29.35 -74.91
C ASN A 62 12.20 30.24 -73.66
N SER A 63 11.52 31.38 -73.74
CA SER A 63 11.36 32.29 -72.59
C SER A 63 10.49 31.67 -71.50
N VAL A 64 9.36 31.03 -71.83
CA VAL A 64 8.52 30.32 -70.86
C VAL A 64 9.27 29.14 -70.24
N SER A 65 10.02 28.37 -71.04
CA SER A 65 10.86 27.28 -70.55
C SER A 65 11.95 27.78 -69.60
N THR A 66 12.59 28.91 -69.93
CA THR A 66 13.63 29.53 -69.09
C THR A 66 13.05 30.04 -67.77
N ILE A 67 11.91 30.73 -67.79
CA ILE A 67 11.22 31.21 -66.58
C ILE A 67 10.80 30.04 -65.69
N TRP A 68 10.33 28.93 -66.27
CA TRP A 68 10.00 27.74 -65.49
C TRP A 68 11.23 27.09 -64.86
N ALA A 69 12.33 26.99 -65.60
CA ALA A 69 13.58 26.48 -65.06
C ALA A 69 14.13 27.36 -63.92
N GLU A 70 14.02 28.69 -64.06
CA GLU A 70 14.40 29.65 -63.00
C GLU A 70 13.49 29.52 -61.78
N PHE A 71 12.17 29.40 -61.97
CA PHE A 71 11.22 29.20 -60.88
C PHE A 71 11.42 27.86 -60.17
N GLU A 72 11.65 26.78 -60.92
CA GLU A 72 11.95 25.45 -60.38
C GLU A 72 13.26 25.49 -59.58
N SER A 73 14.32 26.12 -60.12
CA SER A 73 15.58 26.31 -59.40
C SER A 73 15.39 27.11 -58.11
N SER A 74 14.68 28.25 -58.18
CA SER A 74 14.41 29.09 -57.01
C SER A 74 13.57 28.36 -55.96
N THR A 75 12.59 27.57 -56.39
CA THR A 75 11.75 26.77 -55.48
C THR A 75 12.57 25.66 -54.83
N ASN A 76 13.44 24.99 -55.58
CA ASN A 76 14.34 23.96 -55.06
C ASN A 76 15.34 24.55 -54.04
N ASP A 77 15.88 25.74 -54.33
CA ASP A 77 16.75 26.46 -53.39
C ASP A 77 16.00 26.91 -52.12
N ALA A 78 14.74 27.33 -52.25
CA ALA A 78 13.88 27.64 -51.11
C ALA A 78 13.58 26.40 -50.25
N VAL A 79 13.27 25.25 -50.86
CA VAL A 79 13.06 23.97 -50.17
C VAL A 79 14.32 23.54 -49.41
N LYS A 80 15.49 23.53 -50.07
CA LYS A 80 16.77 23.22 -49.41
C LYS A 80 17.07 24.17 -48.25
N THR A 81 16.69 25.44 -48.38
CA THR A 81 16.87 26.41 -47.29
C THR A 81 15.93 26.11 -46.13
N ALA A 82 14.67 25.76 -46.39
CA ALA A 82 13.72 25.34 -45.36
C ALA A 82 14.19 24.07 -44.62
N GLU A 83 14.69 23.06 -45.35
CA GLU A 83 15.26 21.83 -44.77
C GLU A 83 16.46 22.13 -43.85
N ARG A 84 17.36 23.05 -44.26
CA ARG A 84 18.46 23.50 -43.40
C ARG A 84 17.97 24.21 -42.14
N VAL A 85 16.96 25.07 -42.27
CA VAL A 85 16.36 25.77 -41.12
C VAL A 85 15.73 24.77 -40.15
N GLU A 86 15.02 23.76 -40.67
CA GLU A 86 14.45 22.68 -39.85
C GLU A 86 15.54 21.91 -39.10
N SER A 87 16.63 21.52 -39.79
CA SER A 87 17.78 20.87 -39.16
C SER A 87 18.38 21.73 -38.03
N PHE A 88 18.58 23.03 -38.27
CA PHE A 88 19.08 23.95 -37.24
C PHE A 88 18.10 24.09 -36.06
N CYS A 89 16.80 24.12 -36.31
CA CYS A 89 15.79 24.15 -35.25
C CYS A 89 15.84 22.90 -34.37
N VAL A 90 16.03 21.71 -34.96
CA VAL A 90 16.19 20.45 -34.23
C VAL A 90 17.46 20.47 -33.39
N GLU A 91 18.60 20.86 -33.98
CA GLU A 91 19.87 20.99 -33.24
C GLU A 91 19.78 21.99 -32.09
N LEU A 92 19.13 23.14 -32.32
CA LEU A 92 18.95 24.18 -31.32
C LEU A 92 18.03 23.70 -30.18
N SER A 93 16.99 22.92 -30.49
CA SER A 93 16.14 22.26 -29.50
C SER A 93 16.94 21.26 -28.64
N HIS A 94 17.75 20.41 -29.28
CA HIS A 94 18.61 19.46 -28.58
C HIS A 94 19.62 20.17 -27.67
N ASN A 95 20.28 21.22 -28.17
CA ASN A 95 21.20 22.03 -27.37
C ASN A 95 20.51 22.71 -26.18
N ARG A 96 19.27 23.18 -26.33
CA ARG A 96 18.48 23.74 -25.22
C ARG A 96 18.19 22.70 -24.15
N LEU A 97 17.82 21.48 -24.53
CA LEU A 97 17.61 20.38 -23.59
C LEU A 97 18.89 20.04 -22.81
N SER A 98 20.01 19.89 -23.51
CA SER A 98 21.32 19.64 -22.89
C SER A 98 21.75 20.79 -21.96
N GLN A 99 21.43 22.04 -22.30
CA GLN A 99 21.67 23.19 -21.41
C GLN A 99 20.83 23.15 -20.14
N VAL A 100 19.57 22.72 -20.22
CA VAL A 100 18.71 22.55 -19.04
C VAL A 100 19.26 21.46 -18.12
N GLU A 101 19.65 20.30 -18.68
CA GLU A 101 20.26 19.21 -17.92
C GLU A 101 21.54 19.66 -17.20
N LEU A 102 22.43 20.37 -17.90
CA LEU A 102 23.64 20.92 -17.30
C LEU A 102 23.33 21.92 -16.17
N ARG A 103 22.35 22.79 -16.35
CA ARG A 103 21.92 23.74 -15.30
C ARG A 103 21.36 23.03 -14.06
N HIS A 104 20.54 22.00 -14.25
CA HIS A 104 20.02 21.18 -13.15
C HIS A 104 21.17 20.50 -12.40
N ARG A 105 22.13 19.90 -13.13
CA ARG A 105 23.28 19.23 -12.53
C ARG A 105 24.20 20.19 -11.77
N ILE A 106 24.44 21.40 -12.29
CA ILE A 106 25.21 22.44 -11.58
C ILE A 106 24.48 22.88 -10.30
N SER A 107 23.15 23.07 -10.37
CA SER A 107 22.34 23.47 -9.23
C SER A 107 22.34 22.41 -8.13
N PHE A 108 22.21 21.13 -8.52
CA PHE A 108 22.34 19.99 -7.61
C PHE A 108 23.71 19.95 -6.93
N LEU A 109 24.79 20.04 -7.71
CA LEU A 109 26.16 20.05 -7.16
C LEU A 109 26.40 21.22 -6.21
N SER A 110 25.85 22.40 -6.50
CA SER A 110 25.91 23.56 -5.61
C SER A 110 25.17 23.33 -4.30
N ALA A 111 23.99 22.70 -4.34
CA ALA A 111 23.26 22.29 -3.14
C ALA A 111 24.05 21.25 -2.32
N LEU A 112 24.66 20.25 -2.97
CA LEU A 112 25.52 19.27 -2.30
C LEU A 112 26.75 19.91 -1.67
N GLN A 113 27.36 20.89 -2.33
CA GLN A 113 28.51 21.59 -1.79
C GLN A 113 28.12 22.38 -0.53
N ARG A 114 27.02 23.14 -0.57
CA ARG A 114 26.50 23.85 0.61
C ARG A 114 26.19 22.88 1.76
N LEU A 115 25.54 21.76 1.48
CA LEU A 115 25.26 20.73 2.49
C LEU A 115 26.56 20.14 3.05
N SER A 116 27.53 19.82 2.18
CA SER A 116 28.83 19.30 2.60
C SER A 116 29.57 20.27 3.52
N ASP A 117 29.52 21.57 3.24
CA ASP A 117 30.18 22.59 4.05
C ASP A 117 29.49 22.77 5.42
N LEU A 118 28.16 22.67 5.48
CA LEU A 118 27.41 22.59 6.75
C LEU A 118 27.80 21.35 7.56
N MET A 119 27.97 20.20 6.90
CA MET A 119 28.38 18.94 7.54
C MET A 119 29.86 18.92 7.99
N LYS A 120 30.72 19.80 7.46
CA LYS A 120 32.08 20.02 7.99
C LYS A 120 32.09 20.88 9.24
N SER A 121 31.08 21.74 9.40
CA SER A 121 31.00 22.77 10.45
C SER A 121 29.79 22.55 11.37
N ILE A 122 29.61 21.31 11.84
CA ILE A 122 28.49 20.96 12.72
C ILE A 122 28.65 21.67 14.07
N PRO A 123 27.70 22.52 14.47
CA PRO A 123 27.74 23.19 15.77
C PRO A 123 27.61 22.20 16.94
N GLN A 124 28.12 22.58 18.12
CA GLN A 124 27.95 21.77 19.34
C GLN A 124 26.48 21.64 19.75
N THR A 125 25.68 22.69 19.53
CA THR A 125 24.22 22.70 19.71
C THR A 125 23.56 23.11 18.40
N LEU A 126 22.65 22.28 17.91
CA LEU A 126 22.00 22.52 16.62
C LEU A 126 20.95 23.61 16.76
N SER A 127 21.35 24.83 16.43
CA SER A 127 20.44 25.98 16.40
C SER A 127 19.37 25.80 15.32
N PHE A 128 18.20 26.40 15.54
CA PHE A 128 17.12 26.46 14.53
C PHE A 128 17.62 27.00 13.18
N LEU A 129 18.50 28.02 13.19
CA LEU A 129 19.09 28.57 11.97
C LEU A 129 19.92 27.55 11.19
N TRP A 130 20.64 26.65 11.88
CA TRP A 130 21.40 25.61 11.21
C TRP A 130 20.47 24.56 10.58
N LEU A 131 19.41 24.17 11.29
CA LEU A 131 18.39 23.24 10.76
C LEU A 131 17.65 23.81 9.54
N GLU A 132 17.32 25.10 9.55
CA GLU A 132 16.74 25.80 8.39
C GLU A 132 17.69 25.82 7.18
N LYS A 133 18.99 26.07 7.40
CA LYS A 133 19.99 26.01 6.32
C LYS A 133 20.10 24.61 5.71
N VAL A 134 20.06 23.57 6.56
CA VAL A 134 20.03 22.18 6.10
C VAL A 134 18.75 21.89 5.32
N SER A 135 17.59 22.35 5.82
CA SER A 135 16.31 22.23 5.14
C SER A 135 16.36 22.79 3.72
N SER A 136 16.82 24.03 3.58
CA SER A 136 16.99 24.68 2.27
C SER A 136 17.91 23.88 1.35
N CYS A 137 19.06 23.39 1.85
CA CYS A 137 19.96 22.60 1.02
C CYS A 137 19.35 21.25 0.59
N LEU A 138 18.59 20.59 1.48
CA LEU A 138 17.91 19.33 1.17
C LEU A 138 16.77 19.53 0.17
N VAL A 139 15.96 20.58 0.30
CA VAL A 139 14.90 20.90 -0.66
C VAL A 139 15.50 21.15 -2.04
N ASP A 140 16.55 21.98 -2.10
CA ASP A 140 17.25 22.28 -3.35
C ASP A 140 17.92 21.03 -3.96
N ALA A 141 18.47 20.13 -3.14
CA ALA A 141 19.05 18.89 -3.66
C ALA A 141 17.96 17.92 -4.14
N SER A 142 16.87 17.78 -3.38
CA SER A 142 15.76 16.88 -3.70
C SER A 142 15.01 17.30 -4.96
N SER A 143 14.91 18.61 -5.27
CA SER A 143 14.23 19.09 -6.48
C SER A 143 14.89 18.67 -7.78
N TYR A 144 16.19 18.37 -7.76
CA TYR A 144 16.94 17.93 -8.94
C TYR A 144 17.30 16.44 -8.88
N LYS A 145 17.00 15.74 -7.79
CA LYS A 145 17.38 14.34 -7.56
C LYS A 145 16.79 13.39 -8.61
N GLU A 146 15.54 13.62 -9.02
CA GLU A 146 14.80 12.73 -9.94
C GLU A 146 15.37 12.75 -11.37
N ASP A 147 16.00 13.86 -11.76
CA ASP A 147 16.61 14.04 -13.08
C ASP A 147 17.97 13.31 -13.21
N LEU A 148 18.53 12.80 -12.11
CA LEU A 148 19.83 12.11 -12.12
C LEU A 148 19.70 10.60 -12.24
N ALA A 149 20.59 10.01 -13.06
CA ALA A 149 20.81 8.57 -13.06
C ALA A 149 21.28 8.10 -11.67
N LYS A 150 20.65 7.06 -11.12
CA LYS A 150 20.95 6.51 -9.78
C LYS A 150 22.42 6.07 -9.62
N ASP A 151 23.07 5.65 -10.70
CA ASP A 151 24.47 5.22 -10.68
C ASP A 151 25.50 6.36 -10.77
N SER A 152 25.03 7.59 -10.98
CA SER A 152 25.90 8.76 -11.08
C SER A 152 26.71 8.98 -9.80
N ARG A 153 27.89 9.59 -9.96
CA ARG A 153 28.79 9.90 -8.84
C ARG A 153 28.14 10.89 -7.88
N GLU A 154 27.36 11.82 -8.41
CA GLU A 154 26.65 12.87 -7.70
C GLU A 154 25.54 12.28 -6.83
N TYR A 155 24.74 11.36 -7.38
CA TYR A 155 23.73 10.64 -6.60
C TYR A 155 24.36 9.87 -5.44
N LYS A 156 25.44 9.13 -5.71
CA LYS A 156 26.21 8.41 -4.67
C LYS A 156 26.79 9.34 -3.60
N MET A 157 27.23 10.54 -3.99
CA MET A 157 27.73 11.55 -3.04
C MET A 157 26.59 12.10 -2.18
N PHE A 158 25.43 12.37 -2.76
CA PHE A 158 24.24 12.81 -2.03
C PHE A 158 23.81 11.76 -1.01
N THR A 159 23.72 10.48 -1.38
CA THR A 159 23.36 9.39 -0.44
C THR A 159 24.31 9.34 0.76
N LYS A 160 25.64 9.43 0.53
CA LYS A 160 26.62 9.45 1.63
C LYS A 160 26.48 10.67 2.55
N LEU A 161 26.15 11.84 1.98
CA LEU A 161 25.88 13.04 2.78
C LEU A 161 24.58 12.88 3.58
N LEU A 162 23.56 12.26 2.98
CA LEU A 162 22.28 11.97 3.62
C LEU A 162 22.45 11.01 4.80
N GLU A 163 23.17 9.90 4.63
CA GLU A 163 23.50 8.95 5.71
C GLU A 163 24.19 9.65 6.88
N ARG A 164 25.16 10.52 6.59
CA ARG A 164 25.85 11.29 7.64
C ARG A 164 24.92 12.30 8.30
N LEU A 165 24.06 12.98 7.54
CA LEU A 165 23.09 13.92 8.09
C LEU A 165 22.05 13.21 8.96
N GLU A 166 21.57 12.05 8.53
CA GLU A 166 20.64 11.20 9.25
C GLU A 166 21.15 10.86 10.64
N THR A 167 22.43 10.48 10.78
CA THR A 167 23.03 10.21 12.10
C THR A 167 22.99 11.42 13.02
N VAL A 168 23.36 12.61 12.51
CA VAL A 168 23.37 13.86 13.27
C VAL A 168 21.95 14.27 13.68
N LEU A 169 20.99 14.17 12.77
CA LEU A 169 19.58 14.47 13.04
C LEU A 169 18.97 13.49 14.05
N CYS A 170 19.31 12.20 13.96
CA CYS A 170 18.84 11.21 14.91
C CYS A 170 19.38 11.46 16.32
N ASP A 171 20.67 11.76 16.46
CA ASP A 171 21.29 12.06 17.76
C ASP A 171 20.67 13.31 18.39
N GLU A 172 20.41 14.34 17.59
CA GLU A 172 19.69 15.55 18.05
C GLU A 172 18.24 15.26 18.40
N GLY A 173 17.55 14.44 17.62
CA GLY A 173 16.18 14.00 17.88
C GLY A 173 16.07 13.26 19.22
N VAL A 174 17.00 12.32 19.48
CA VAL A 174 17.10 11.61 20.77
C VAL A 174 17.39 12.59 21.91
N ARG A 175 18.37 13.49 21.75
CA ARG A 175 18.70 14.53 22.75
C ARG A 175 17.47 15.38 23.07
N SER A 176 16.78 15.87 22.04
CA SER A 176 15.58 16.70 22.14
C SER A 176 14.44 15.96 22.84
N ALA A 177 14.11 14.74 22.39
CA ALA A 177 13.06 13.91 22.98
C ALA A 177 13.36 13.50 24.43
N SER A 178 14.64 13.43 24.80
CA SER A 178 15.07 13.12 26.17
C SER A 178 14.92 14.29 27.15
N GLY A 179 14.88 15.52 26.63
CA GLY A 179 14.94 16.79 27.35
C GLY A 179 13.68 17.65 27.16
N ASP A 180 13.79 18.70 26.33
CA ASP A 180 12.81 19.78 26.16
C ASP A 180 11.90 19.65 24.93
N CYS A 181 12.17 18.69 24.04
CA CYS A 181 11.47 18.46 22.78
C CYS A 181 11.47 19.66 21.80
N ALA A 182 12.32 20.67 22.00
CA ALA A 182 12.23 21.94 21.29
C ALA A 182 12.59 21.83 19.79
N SER A 183 13.64 21.08 19.48
CA SER A 183 14.13 20.85 18.11
C SER A 183 13.45 19.68 17.39
N LEU A 184 12.75 18.80 18.13
CA LEU A 184 12.16 17.58 17.60
C LEU A 184 11.21 17.78 16.41
N PRO A 185 10.31 18.79 16.38
CA PRO A 185 9.46 19.07 15.22
C PRO A 185 10.24 19.29 13.92
N HIS A 186 11.34 20.07 14.01
CA HIS A 186 12.17 20.42 12.86
C HIS A 186 13.02 19.24 12.41
N VAL A 187 13.58 18.49 13.36
CA VAL A 187 14.32 17.25 13.09
C VAL A 187 13.41 16.25 12.37
N LEU A 188 12.18 16.05 12.87
CA LEU A 188 11.23 15.15 12.24
C LEU A 188 10.88 15.61 10.83
N SER A 189 10.63 16.91 10.59
CA SER A 189 10.35 17.38 9.23
C SER A 189 11.52 17.17 8.26
N LEU A 190 12.76 17.34 8.72
CA LEU A 190 13.95 17.09 7.91
C LEU A 190 14.12 15.60 7.59
N LEU A 191 13.88 14.73 8.57
CA LEU A 191 13.94 13.29 8.37
C LEU A 191 12.80 12.76 7.49
N THR A 192 11.62 13.39 7.54
CA THR A 192 10.53 13.10 6.59
C THR A 192 10.91 13.52 5.17
N LEU A 193 11.55 14.68 5.00
CA LEU A 193 12.06 15.12 3.69
C LEU A 193 13.17 14.20 3.16
N ALA A 194 13.98 13.65 4.06
CA ALA A 194 15.05 12.70 3.73
C ALA A 194 14.55 11.25 3.53
N ASP A 195 13.29 10.95 3.86
CA ASP A 195 12.71 9.59 3.89
C ASP A 195 13.43 8.64 4.86
N CYS A 196 13.80 9.13 6.05
CA CYS A 196 14.58 8.40 7.07
C CYS A 196 13.93 8.44 8.48
N THR A 197 12.61 8.53 8.56
CA THR A 197 11.89 8.63 9.87
C THR A 197 11.98 7.35 10.70
N GLU A 198 12.12 6.19 10.05
CA GLU A 198 12.29 4.88 10.71
C GLU A 198 13.58 4.82 11.53
N SER A 199 14.64 5.49 11.06
CA SER A 199 15.92 5.53 11.77
C SER A 199 15.82 6.27 13.09
N LEU A 200 15.10 7.40 13.13
CA LEU A 200 14.84 8.10 14.39
C LEU A 200 13.96 7.25 15.31
N THR A 201 12.97 6.53 14.78
CA THR A 201 12.18 5.57 15.56
C THR A 201 13.09 4.53 16.21
N ALA A 202 13.96 3.90 15.44
CA ALA A 202 14.90 2.89 15.93
C ALA A 202 15.83 3.45 17.02
N ARG A 203 16.41 4.64 16.81
CA ARG A 203 17.30 5.31 17.76
C ARG A 203 16.58 5.74 19.04
N LEU A 204 15.35 6.26 18.95
CA LEU A 204 14.52 6.58 20.12
C LEU A 204 14.19 5.32 20.92
N VAL A 205 13.82 4.23 20.24
CA VAL A 205 13.54 2.95 20.90
C VAL A 205 14.79 2.42 21.60
N SER A 206 15.94 2.36 20.94
CA SER A 206 17.17 1.76 21.47
C SER A 206 17.84 2.59 22.56
N ASP A 207 17.96 3.90 22.37
CA ASP A 207 18.83 4.76 23.18
C ASP A 207 18.06 5.51 24.28
N LEU A 208 16.75 5.75 24.07
CA LEU A 208 15.94 6.54 24.98
C LEU A 208 14.91 5.70 25.73
N ILE A 209 14.03 5.02 24.99
CA ILE A 209 12.83 4.41 25.56
C ILE A 209 13.20 3.11 26.29
N TYR A 210 13.89 2.19 25.60
CA TYR A 210 14.22 0.89 26.16
C TYR A 210 15.06 0.98 27.45
N PRO A 211 16.17 1.75 27.51
CA PRO A 211 16.99 1.85 28.73
C PRO A 211 16.28 2.52 29.90
N ARG A 212 15.30 3.40 29.62
CA ARG A 212 14.55 4.10 30.66
C ARG A 212 13.43 3.24 31.25
N LEU A 213 12.69 2.54 30.38
CA LEU A 213 11.45 1.86 30.75
C LEU A 213 11.64 0.38 31.12
N VAL A 214 12.60 -0.31 30.52
CA VAL A 214 12.81 -1.74 30.78
C VAL A 214 13.81 -1.90 31.91
N ARG A 215 13.33 -2.32 33.09
CA ARG A 215 14.15 -2.56 34.29
C ARG A 215 13.89 -3.95 34.87
N PRO A 216 14.89 -4.59 35.51
CA PRO A 216 14.68 -5.85 36.21
C PRO A 216 13.58 -5.70 37.25
N SER A 217 12.61 -6.61 37.22
CA SER A 217 11.45 -6.63 38.12
C SER A 217 11.32 -8.01 38.76
N LYS A 218 10.48 -8.13 39.79
CA LYS A 218 10.27 -9.39 40.52
C LYS A 218 9.74 -10.51 39.62
N ASP A 219 8.79 -10.18 38.76
CA ASP A 219 8.23 -11.09 37.76
C ASP A 219 7.92 -10.35 36.44
N HIS A 220 7.53 -11.11 35.42
CA HIS A 220 7.18 -10.57 34.11
C HIS A 220 5.91 -9.69 34.14
N PHE A 221 4.99 -9.92 35.08
CA PHE A 221 3.76 -9.15 35.18
C PHE A 221 4.01 -7.74 35.73
N GLU A 222 4.79 -7.62 36.80
CA GLU A 222 5.21 -6.35 37.36
C GLU A 222 6.08 -5.57 36.37
N MET A 223 6.94 -6.27 35.61
CA MET A 223 7.70 -5.65 34.51
C MET A 223 6.77 -5.05 33.46
N LEU A 224 5.78 -5.82 32.98
CA LEU A 224 4.81 -5.38 31.98
C LEU A 224 4.03 -4.16 32.46
N LYS A 225 3.52 -4.19 33.70
CA LYS A 225 2.81 -3.06 34.31
C LYS A 225 3.68 -1.81 34.42
N ALA A 226 4.92 -1.96 34.87
CA ALA A 226 5.86 -0.84 34.99
C ALA A 226 6.15 -0.23 33.61
N VAL A 227 6.34 -1.06 32.58
CA VAL A 227 6.53 -0.60 31.21
C VAL A 227 5.30 0.14 30.69
N PHE A 228 4.09 -0.38 30.88
CA PHE A 228 2.86 0.33 30.47
C PHE A 228 2.66 1.67 31.18
N ALA A 229 2.91 1.71 32.49
CA ALA A 229 2.86 2.95 33.25
C ALA A 229 3.89 3.97 32.72
N GLY A 230 5.13 3.52 32.48
CA GLY A 230 6.19 4.36 31.95
C GLY A 230 5.94 4.85 30.52
N VAL A 231 5.28 4.05 29.67
CA VAL A 231 4.84 4.48 28.33
C VAL A 231 3.76 5.57 28.44
N LYS A 232 2.76 5.38 29.32
CA LYS A 232 1.72 6.39 29.58
C LYS A 232 2.34 7.69 30.09
N GLU A 233 3.26 7.61 31.05
CA GLU A 233 3.98 8.77 31.62
C GLU A 233 4.85 9.50 30.58
N MET A 234 5.56 8.75 29.73
CA MET A 234 6.38 9.35 28.68
C MET A 234 5.52 10.08 27.64
N ARG A 235 4.37 9.49 27.28
CA ARG A 235 3.39 10.13 26.39
C ARG A 235 2.86 11.44 26.98
N THR A 236 2.43 11.43 28.25
CA THR A 236 1.92 12.65 28.90
C THR A 236 3.01 13.71 29.00
N LYS A 237 4.23 13.33 29.38
CA LYS A 237 5.37 14.25 29.46
C LYS A 237 5.68 14.91 28.12
N TRP A 238 5.69 14.15 27.02
CA TRP A 238 5.90 14.74 25.69
C TRP A 238 4.75 15.65 25.27
N SER A 239 3.51 15.27 25.58
CA SER A 239 2.34 16.13 25.34
C SER A 239 2.46 17.45 26.10
N ASP A 240 2.87 17.43 27.36
CA ASP A 240 3.00 18.61 28.21
C ASP A 240 4.13 19.53 27.76
N LEU A 241 5.30 18.96 27.40
CA LEU A 241 6.46 19.74 26.94
C LEU A 241 6.23 20.40 25.58
N LEU A 242 5.58 19.70 24.65
CA LEU A 242 5.31 20.21 23.31
C LEU A 242 4.07 21.13 23.27
N GLY A 243 3.14 20.98 24.20
CA GLY A 243 1.92 21.79 24.29
C GLY A 243 1.14 21.78 22.96
N SER A 244 0.91 22.95 22.37
CA SER A 244 0.21 23.07 21.08
C SER A 244 0.96 22.44 19.90
N LYS A 245 2.28 22.26 20.01
CA LYS A 245 3.10 21.58 18.99
C LYS A 245 2.89 20.05 19.02
N TYR A 246 2.29 19.50 20.08
CA TYR A 246 1.88 18.10 20.13
C TYR A 246 0.59 17.90 19.36
N SER A 247 0.67 17.96 18.03
CA SER A 247 -0.48 17.78 17.16
C SER A 247 -0.08 17.17 15.82
N GLY A 248 -1.06 16.60 15.13
CA GLY A 248 -0.88 16.06 13.78
C GLY A 248 0.22 15.00 13.69
N SER A 249 1.20 15.25 12.82
CA SER A 249 2.27 14.30 12.48
C SER A 249 3.23 13.99 13.64
N ILE A 250 3.53 14.97 14.50
CA ILE A 250 4.46 14.78 15.63
C ILE A 250 3.83 13.87 16.68
N GLN A 251 2.56 14.11 17.00
CA GLN A 251 1.81 13.26 17.90
C GLN A 251 1.73 11.82 17.35
N ALA A 252 1.37 11.68 16.07
CA ALA A 252 1.29 10.37 15.43
C ALA A 252 2.64 9.62 15.46
N PHE A 253 3.73 10.30 15.12
CA PHE A 253 5.09 9.74 15.15
C PHE A 253 5.49 9.27 16.55
N LEU A 254 5.29 10.10 17.58
CA LEU A 254 5.67 9.76 18.95
C LEU A 254 4.83 8.60 19.52
N GLU A 255 3.52 8.59 19.26
CA GLU A 255 2.64 7.48 19.65
C GLU A 255 3.05 6.18 18.93
N GLN A 256 3.29 6.23 17.62
CA GLN A 256 3.77 5.07 16.85
C GLN A 256 5.14 4.58 17.33
N THR A 257 6.04 5.48 17.73
CA THR A 257 7.34 5.13 18.30
C THR A 257 7.18 4.36 19.61
N LEU A 258 6.30 4.81 20.52
CA LEU A 258 6.01 4.12 21.78
C LEU A 258 5.38 2.74 21.54
N LEU A 259 4.45 2.62 20.59
CA LEU A 259 3.83 1.35 20.26
C LEU A 259 4.82 0.40 19.55
N THR A 260 5.72 0.92 18.72
CA THR A 260 6.83 0.14 18.14
C THR A 260 7.73 -0.41 19.23
N PHE A 261 8.09 0.43 20.21
CA PHE A 261 8.82 -0.03 21.39
C PHE A 261 8.07 -1.17 22.11
N LEU A 262 6.77 -1.03 22.38
CA LEU A 262 6.00 -2.07 23.07
C LEU A 262 6.01 -3.40 22.31
N LEU A 263 5.87 -3.38 20.98
CA LEU A 263 6.01 -4.59 20.16
C LEU A 263 7.37 -5.24 20.35
N THR A 264 8.46 -4.47 20.26
CA THR A 264 9.81 -4.99 20.46
C THR A 264 10.07 -5.50 21.87
N PHE A 265 9.49 -4.85 22.89
CA PHE A 265 9.58 -5.26 24.28
C PHE A 265 8.88 -6.60 24.50
N ILE A 266 7.67 -6.78 23.96
CA ILE A 266 6.93 -8.05 24.08
C ILE A 266 7.71 -9.18 23.42
N ASP A 267 8.23 -8.95 22.21
CA ASP A 267 9.01 -9.96 21.47
C ASP A 267 10.28 -10.37 22.20
N LYS A 268 10.99 -9.42 22.83
CA LYS A 268 12.28 -9.68 23.48
C LYS A 268 12.15 -10.17 24.92
N CYS A 269 11.21 -9.64 25.69
CA CYS A 269 11.14 -9.83 27.14
C CYS A 269 9.94 -10.67 27.58
N MET A 270 8.89 -10.75 26.76
CA MET A 270 7.63 -11.40 27.13
C MET A 270 7.34 -12.66 26.30
N GLY A 271 8.30 -13.19 25.53
CA GLY A 271 8.07 -14.34 24.64
C GLY A 271 7.48 -15.58 25.35
N THR A 272 7.93 -15.87 26.58
CA THR A 272 7.42 -16.99 27.42
C THR A 272 6.04 -16.74 28.02
N VAL A 273 5.60 -15.49 28.06
CA VAL A 273 4.26 -15.08 28.49
C VAL A 273 3.34 -14.98 27.29
N ALA A 274 3.80 -14.45 26.17
CA ALA A 274 3.05 -14.33 24.91
C ALA A 274 2.69 -15.70 24.33
N VAL A 275 3.57 -16.70 24.50
CA VAL A 275 3.27 -18.12 24.30
C VAL A 275 3.06 -18.77 25.67
N PRO A 276 1.81 -19.05 26.08
CA PRO A 276 1.49 -19.37 27.47
C PRO A 276 2.18 -20.66 27.92
N SER A 277 3.10 -20.54 28.88
CA SER A 277 3.61 -21.68 29.68
C SER A 277 2.92 -21.78 31.04
N ASN A 278 2.44 -20.65 31.55
CA ASN A 278 1.64 -20.53 32.77
C ASN A 278 0.38 -19.72 32.43
N THR A 279 -0.79 -20.36 32.54
CA THR A 279 -2.08 -19.78 32.17
C THR A 279 -2.47 -18.60 33.07
N SER A 280 -2.21 -18.68 34.38
CA SER A 280 -2.51 -17.59 35.32
C SER A 280 -1.69 -16.32 35.03
N LEU A 281 -0.40 -16.49 34.71
CA LEU A 281 0.47 -15.36 34.34
C LEU A 281 0.07 -14.77 32.99
N PHE A 282 -0.28 -15.62 32.02
CA PHE A 282 -0.80 -15.18 30.73
C PHE A 282 -2.06 -14.32 30.92
N HIS A 283 -3.04 -14.83 31.67
CA HIS A 283 -4.31 -14.14 31.92
C HIS A 283 -4.08 -12.76 32.53
N ARG A 284 -3.34 -12.68 33.63
CA ARG A 284 -3.01 -11.41 34.29
C ARG A 284 -2.34 -10.42 33.33
N CYS A 285 -1.32 -10.88 32.59
CA CYS A 285 -0.61 -10.03 31.62
C CYS A 285 -1.51 -9.57 30.47
N PHE A 286 -2.36 -10.46 29.94
CA PHE A 286 -3.29 -10.13 28.87
C PHE A 286 -4.34 -9.11 29.35
N THR A 287 -4.89 -9.29 30.54
CA THR A 287 -5.85 -8.35 31.14
C THR A 287 -5.22 -6.97 31.35
N ALA A 288 -3.97 -6.90 31.85
CA ALA A 288 -3.25 -5.64 31.96
C ALA A 288 -2.96 -4.99 30.59
N MET A 289 -2.71 -5.80 29.56
CA MET A 289 -2.55 -5.32 28.19
C MET A 289 -3.87 -4.75 27.64
N GLN A 290 -4.98 -5.44 27.88
CA GLN A 290 -6.30 -5.02 27.44
C GLN A 290 -6.68 -3.69 28.10
N ASP A 291 -6.48 -3.56 29.42
CA ASP A 291 -6.67 -2.28 30.15
C ASP A 291 -5.76 -1.16 29.60
N PHE A 292 -4.52 -1.47 29.24
CA PHE A 292 -3.65 -0.49 28.60
C PHE A 292 -4.21 0.00 27.25
N ILE A 293 -4.69 -0.92 26.41
CA ILE A 293 -5.25 -0.62 25.08
C ILE A 293 -6.55 0.18 25.20
N ASP A 294 -7.45 -0.21 26.09
CA ASP A 294 -8.76 0.42 26.26
C ASP A 294 -8.63 1.86 26.79
N ASN A 295 -7.58 2.14 27.56
CA ASN A 295 -7.23 3.47 28.04
C ASN A 295 -6.28 4.25 27.09
N TRP A 296 -5.92 3.70 25.93
CA TRP A 296 -5.12 4.43 24.95
C TRP A 296 -6.01 5.36 24.10
N PRO A 297 -5.58 6.59 23.79
CA PRO A 297 -6.35 7.51 22.96
C PRO A 297 -6.75 6.93 21.60
N SER A 298 -8.02 7.10 21.24
CA SER A 298 -8.68 6.49 20.09
C SER A 298 -8.32 7.10 18.73
N HIS A 299 -7.03 7.32 18.43
CA HIS A 299 -6.59 7.83 17.14
C HIS A 299 -6.50 6.75 16.07
N ALA A 300 -6.88 7.08 14.83
CA ALA A 300 -6.89 6.14 13.71
C ALA A 300 -5.51 5.50 13.44
N HIS A 301 -4.43 6.27 13.55
CA HIS A 301 -3.06 5.79 13.30
C HIS A 301 -2.53 4.81 14.36
N SER A 302 -3.12 4.78 15.56
CA SER A 302 -2.70 3.88 16.65
C SER A 302 -3.44 2.53 16.61
N ARG A 303 -4.64 2.47 16.02
CA ARG A 303 -5.52 1.28 16.07
C ARG A 303 -4.84 0.02 15.53
N THR A 304 -4.17 0.10 14.38
CA THR A 304 -3.50 -1.05 13.75
C THR A 304 -2.37 -1.58 14.64
N MET A 305 -1.61 -0.68 15.27
CA MET A 305 -0.49 -1.06 16.13
C MET A 305 -0.97 -1.64 17.47
N LEU A 306 -2.01 -1.06 18.09
CA LEU A 306 -2.61 -1.62 19.30
C LEU A 306 -3.18 -3.02 19.05
N LYS A 307 -3.81 -3.23 17.88
CA LYS A 307 -4.22 -4.57 17.45
C LYS A 307 -3.02 -5.51 17.33
N ALA A 308 -1.94 -5.07 16.66
CA ALA A 308 -0.73 -5.88 16.54
C ALA A 308 -0.11 -6.25 17.90
N VAL A 309 -0.15 -5.32 18.87
CA VAL A 309 0.30 -5.53 20.24
C VAL A 309 -0.54 -6.59 20.95
N ARG A 310 -1.87 -6.54 20.81
CA ARG A 310 -2.79 -7.56 21.34
C ARG A 310 -2.55 -8.93 20.70
N ASP A 311 -2.37 -8.95 19.38
CA ASP A 311 -2.23 -10.19 18.60
C ASP A 311 -0.90 -10.92 18.87
N LYS A 312 0.05 -10.30 19.61
CA LYS A 312 1.23 -10.99 20.13
C LYS A 312 0.88 -12.09 21.14
N PHE A 313 -0.24 -11.97 21.85
CA PHE A 313 -0.66 -12.96 22.84
C PHE A 313 -1.41 -14.10 22.17
N ASN A 314 -0.87 -15.32 22.28
CA ASN A 314 -1.46 -16.48 21.64
C ASN A 314 -2.68 -17.04 22.40
N LEU A 315 -3.83 -16.41 22.16
CA LEU A 315 -5.12 -16.79 22.75
C LEU A 315 -5.57 -18.21 22.38
N VAL A 316 -5.14 -18.74 21.23
CA VAL A 316 -5.49 -20.11 20.80
C VAL A 316 -4.81 -21.13 21.70
N VAL A 317 -3.51 -20.95 21.99
CA VAL A 317 -2.76 -21.84 22.88
C VAL A 317 -3.27 -21.68 24.32
N TYR A 318 -3.54 -20.44 24.75
CA TYR A 318 -4.12 -20.18 26.07
C TYR A 318 -5.43 -20.97 26.28
N PHE A 319 -6.40 -20.81 25.35
CA PHE A 319 -7.67 -21.54 25.41
C PHE A 319 -7.46 -23.06 25.50
N LYS A 320 -6.56 -23.62 24.68
CA LYS A 320 -6.25 -25.06 24.72
C LYS A 320 -5.69 -25.48 26.07
N LEU A 321 -4.74 -24.74 26.64
CA LEU A 321 -4.11 -25.12 27.90
C LEU A 321 -5.07 -25.09 29.08
N VAL A 322 -5.94 -24.07 29.16
CA VAL A 322 -6.90 -23.96 30.27
C VAL A 322 -7.99 -25.02 30.17
N THR A 323 -8.42 -25.38 28.95
CA THR A 323 -9.53 -26.34 28.75
C THR A 323 -9.08 -27.79 28.66
N HIS A 324 -7.86 -28.08 28.20
CA HIS A 324 -7.43 -29.44 27.85
C HIS A 324 -7.53 -30.44 29.00
N LYS A 325 -7.06 -30.08 30.21
CA LYS A 325 -7.11 -30.99 31.37
C LYS A 325 -8.56 -31.30 31.77
N LEU A 326 -9.41 -30.27 31.78
CA LEU A 326 -10.82 -30.37 32.18
C LEU A 326 -11.61 -31.23 31.18
N VAL A 327 -11.48 -30.92 29.89
CA VAL A 327 -12.17 -31.66 28.82
C VAL A 327 -11.70 -33.11 28.75
N ARG A 328 -10.40 -33.37 28.92
CA ARG A 328 -9.88 -34.75 28.95
C ARG A 328 -10.43 -35.55 30.12
N GLN A 329 -10.62 -34.93 31.28
CA GLN A 329 -11.26 -35.57 32.42
C GLN A 329 -12.71 -35.94 32.10
N VAL A 330 -13.50 -34.99 31.61
CA VAL A 330 -14.89 -35.25 31.20
C VAL A 330 -14.96 -36.36 30.15
N ASP A 331 -14.11 -36.33 29.13
CA ASP A 331 -14.10 -37.32 28.05
C ASP A 331 -13.76 -38.73 28.55
N SER A 332 -12.98 -38.87 29.63
CA SER A 332 -12.69 -40.17 30.23
C SER A 332 -13.84 -40.76 31.06
N GLU A 333 -14.82 -39.92 31.42
CA GLU A 333 -16.01 -40.28 32.23
C GLU A 333 -17.28 -40.42 31.36
N MET A 334 -17.17 -40.21 30.04
CA MET A 334 -18.29 -40.17 29.10
C MET A 334 -18.68 -41.53 28.52
N THR A 335 -18.03 -42.64 28.93
CA THR A 335 -18.45 -43.98 28.49
C THR A 335 -19.40 -44.61 29.50
N PRO A 336 -20.41 -45.38 29.06
CA PRO A 336 -21.33 -46.10 29.96
C PRO A 336 -20.62 -46.97 31.01
N GLU A 337 -19.48 -47.57 30.67
CA GLU A 337 -18.69 -48.44 31.55
C GLU A 337 -17.91 -47.66 32.62
N SER A 338 -17.77 -46.34 32.45
CA SER A 338 -17.09 -45.46 33.40
C SER A 338 -18.04 -44.83 34.43
N LEU A 339 -19.31 -45.24 34.44
CA LEU A 339 -20.35 -44.74 35.34
C LEU A 339 -19.91 -44.80 36.81
N LYS A 340 -19.91 -43.65 37.47
CA LYS A 340 -19.59 -43.49 38.89
C LYS A 340 -20.57 -42.54 39.54
N PHE A 341 -21.06 -42.90 40.71
CA PHE A 341 -21.85 -42.00 41.56
C PHE A 341 -20.95 -41.16 42.45
N LEU A 342 -21.42 -39.97 42.78
CA LEU A 342 -20.80 -39.09 43.75
C LEU A 342 -21.11 -39.55 45.17
N ASP A 343 -20.24 -39.22 46.12
CA ASP A 343 -20.49 -39.41 47.55
C ASP A 343 -21.66 -38.52 48.03
N GLU A 344 -22.38 -38.96 49.05
CA GLU A 344 -23.59 -38.28 49.55
C GLU A 344 -23.38 -36.80 49.92
N GLU A 345 -22.18 -36.43 50.38
CA GLU A 345 -21.85 -35.03 50.68
C GLU A 345 -21.79 -34.16 49.41
N LEU A 346 -21.22 -34.69 48.33
CA LEU A 346 -21.10 -33.99 47.06
C LEU A 346 -22.45 -33.93 46.35
N GLN A 347 -23.27 -34.98 46.47
CA GLN A 347 -24.64 -34.98 45.95
C GLN A 347 -25.49 -33.87 46.58
N ARG A 348 -25.36 -33.66 47.89
CA ARG A 348 -26.09 -32.60 48.62
C ARG A 348 -25.66 -31.20 48.22
N LYS A 349 -24.39 -31.03 47.86
CA LYS A 349 -23.82 -29.74 47.46
C LYS A 349 -24.16 -29.37 46.01
N ASP A 350 -23.90 -30.29 45.08
CA ASP A 350 -24.00 -30.00 43.65
C ASP A 350 -25.41 -30.30 43.11
N GLY A 351 -26.23 -31.10 43.82
CA GLY A 351 -27.54 -31.56 43.34
C GLY A 351 -27.45 -32.52 42.16
N LEU A 352 -26.28 -33.12 41.97
CA LEU A 352 -25.95 -34.06 40.89
C LEU A 352 -25.54 -35.41 41.49
N LEU A 353 -25.86 -36.48 40.79
CA LEU A 353 -25.67 -37.86 41.25
C LEU A 353 -24.47 -38.52 40.58
N CYS A 354 -24.23 -38.26 39.29
CA CYS A 354 -23.17 -38.87 38.51
C CYS A 354 -21.92 -37.98 38.49
N ALA A 355 -20.74 -38.61 38.59
CA ALA A 355 -19.46 -37.90 38.57
C ALA A 355 -19.28 -37.06 37.29
N VAL A 356 -19.65 -37.62 36.14
CA VAL A 356 -19.54 -36.95 34.83
C VAL A 356 -20.33 -35.63 34.78
N SER A 357 -21.52 -35.60 35.38
CA SER A 357 -22.38 -34.41 35.41
C SER A 357 -21.74 -33.30 36.26
N SER A 358 -21.19 -33.66 37.43
CA SER A 358 -20.47 -32.71 38.30
C SER A 358 -19.16 -32.23 37.66
N SER A 359 -18.43 -33.11 36.98
CA SER A 359 -17.24 -32.75 36.19
C SER A 359 -17.57 -31.73 35.09
N ILE A 360 -18.70 -31.89 34.39
CA ILE A 360 -19.16 -30.91 33.38
C ILE A 360 -19.50 -29.58 34.03
N LEU A 361 -20.31 -29.58 35.09
CA LEU A 361 -20.70 -28.35 35.79
C LEU A 361 -19.47 -27.56 36.24
N LYS A 362 -18.55 -28.21 36.96
CA LYS A 362 -17.29 -27.62 37.42
C LYS A 362 -16.43 -27.12 36.27
N THR A 363 -16.43 -27.83 35.14
CA THR A 363 -15.71 -27.38 33.94
C THR A 363 -16.29 -26.07 33.42
N VAL A 364 -17.62 -25.97 33.30
CA VAL A 364 -18.30 -24.75 32.83
C VAL A 364 -18.05 -23.60 33.82
N GLU A 365 -18.22 -23.82 35.12
CA GLU A 365 -17.92 -22.82 36.17
C GLU A 365 -16.47 -22.31 36.07
N THR A 366 -15.52 -23.23 35.91
CA THR A 366 -14.09 -22.88 35.86
C THR A 366 -13.76 -22.04 34.61
N VAL A 367 -14.27 -22.42 33.43
CA VAL A 367 -13.90 -21.73 32.18
C VAL A 367 -14.54 -20.35 32.04
N TRP A 368 -15.64 -20.10 32.75
CA TRP A 368 -16.32 -18.80 32.80
C TRP A 368 -15.95 -17.96 34.03
N SER A 369 -15.15 -18.49 34.97
CA SER A 369 -14.63 -17.74 36.10
C SER A 369 -13.75 -16.56 35.69
N GLU A 370 -13.65 -15.54 36.53
CA GLU A 370 -12.81 -14.35 36.30
C GLU A 370 -11.33 -14.68 36.10
N ASP A 371 -10.85 -15.78 36.69
CA ASP A 371 -9.45 -16.22 36.62
C ASP A 371 -9.08 -16.84 35.25
N VAL A 372 -10.08 -17.20 34.44
CA VAL A 372 -9.90 -17.87 33.14
C VAL A 372 -10.47 -17.04 31.99
N PHE A 373 -11.63 -16.45 32.20
CA PHE A 373 -12.40 -15.78 31.18
C PHE A 373 -11.62 -14.60 30.58
N LEU A 374 -11.63 -14.52 29.25
CA LEU A 374 -11.14 -13.40 28.47
C LEU A 374 -12.14 -13.14 27.33
N TYR A 375 -12.56 -11.90 27.14
CA TYR A 375 -13.52 -11.53 26.08
C TYR A 375 -13.14 -12.07 24.67
N PRO A 376 -11.85 -12.04 24.24
CA PRO A 376 -11.47 -12.52 22.91
C PRO A 376 -11.61 -14.03 22.66
N ILE A 377 -11.93 -14.82 23.68
CA ILE A 377 -12.19 -16.27 23.54
C ILE A 377 -13.61 -16.66 23.93
N ALA A 378 -14.50 -15.68 24.17
CA ALA A 378 -15.87 -15.93 24.62
C ALA A 378 -16.66 -16.84 23.67
N ASP A 379 -16.45 -16.69 22.35
CA ASP A 379 -17.02 -17.54 21.31
C ASP A 379 -16.62 -19.02 21.50
N LYS A 380 -15.34 -19.28 21.80
CA LYS A 380 -14.80 -20.63 22.01
C LYS A 380 -15.25 -21.24 23.33
N LEU A 381 -15.40 -20.44 24.38
CA LEU A 381 -15.90 -20.89 25.67
C LEU A 381 -17.39 -21.26 25.58
N TRP A 382 -18.17 -20.46 24.83
CA TRP A 382 -19.56 -20.76 24.54
C TRP A 382 -19.73 -22.04 23.73
N ASP A 383 -18.98 -22.18 22.63
CA ASP A 383 -18.97 -23.41 21.83
C ASP A 383 -18.58 -24.64 22.68
N LEU A 384 -17.57 -24.51 23.55
CA LEU A 384 -17.21 -25.58 24.48
C LEU A 384 -18.37 -25.95 25.41
N THR A 385 -19.06 -24.96 25.97
CA THR A 385 -20.20 -25.15 26.88
C THR A 385 -21.30 -25.96 26.19
N LEU A 386 -21.68 -25.57 24.97
CA LEU A 386 -22.68 -26.30 24.17
C LEU A 386 -22.22 -27.71 23.80
N ARG A 387 -20.94 -27.90 23.47
CA ARG A 387 -20.39 -29.24 23.19
C ARG A 387 -20.44 -30.14 24.41
N LEU A 388 -20.16 -29.64 25.61
CA LEU A 388 -20.25 -30.42 26.85
C LEU A 388 -21.69 -30.84 27.15
N LEU A 389 -22.66 -29.93 26.99
CA LEU A 389 -24.09 -30.23 27.09
C LEU A 389 -24.53 -31.30 26.09
N GLY A 390 -24.12 -31.16 24.82
CA GLY A 390 -24.42 -32.14 23.77
C GLY A 390 -23.82 -33.52 24.07
N LYS A 391 -22.59 -33.57 24.61
CA LYS A 391 -21.94 -34.81 25.04
C LYS A 391 -22.68 -35.46 26.21
N HIS A 392 -23.14 -34.68 27.18
CA HIS A 392 -23.92 -35.18 28.32
C HIS A 392 -25.23 -35.85 27.86
N LEU A 393 -25.96 -35.20 26.94
CA LEU A 393 -27.16 -35.79 26.34
C LEU A 393 -26.84 -37.07 25.55
N ALA A 394 -25.75 -37.10 24.79
CA ALA A 394 -25.32 -38.29 24.06
C ALA A 394 -24.94 -39.44 25.00
N TRP A 395 -24.29 -39.15 26.12
CA TRP A 395 -23.97 -40.13 27.15
C TRP A 395 -25.22 -40.74 27.79
N ALA A 396 -26.21 -39.92 28.13
CA ALA A 396 -27.49 -40.41 28.67
C ALA A 396 -28.24 -41.29 27.66
N ARG A 397 -28.22 -40.93 26.36
CA ARG A 397 -28.74 -41.78 25.28
C ARG A 397 -28.00 -43.12 25.18
N ALA A 398 -26.68 -43.10 25.31
CA ALA A 398 -25.87 -44.32 25.29
C ALA A 398 -26.20 -45.24 26.48
N LEU A 399 -26.41 -44.67 27.67
CA LEU A 399 -26.88 -45.43 28.84
C LEU A 399 -28.25 -46.07 28.60
N LEU A 400 -29.20 -45.32 28.03
CA LEU A 400 -30.53 -45.82 27.68
C LEU A 400 -30.46 -47.00 26.69
N GLU A 401 -29.65 -46.87 25.64
CA GLU A 401 -29.48 -47.93 24.64
C GLU A 401 -28.80 -49.17 25.23
N ALA A 402 -27.79 -49.00 26.08
CA ALA A 402 -27.14 -50.11 26.77
C ALA A 402 -28.10 -50.84 27.73
N ALA A 403 -28.98 -50.11 28.43
CA ALA A 403 -30.03 -50.70 29.26
C ALA A 403 -31.01 -51.56 28.44
N LYS A 404 -31.50 -51.01 27.31
CA LYS A 404 -32.43 -51.72 26.40
C LYS A 404 -31.83 -53.01 25.84
N ARG A 405 -30.53 -52.98 25.50
CA ARG A 405 -29.79 -54.14 25.00
C ARG A 405 -29.37 -55.12 26.10
N LYS A 406 -29.60 -54.78 27.38
CA LYS A 406 -29.16 -55.52 28.56
C LYS A 406 -27.63 -55.65 28.67
N GLU A 407 -26.89 -54.74 28.03
CA GLU A 407 -25.42 -54.66 28.04
C GLU A 407 -24.95 -53.84 29.27
N THR A 408 -25.30 -54.31 30.48
CA THR A 408 -25.13 -53.54 31.74
C THR A 408 -24.01 -54.09 32.64
N SER A 409 -23.27 -55.08 32.17
CA SER A 409 -22.16 -55.72 32.90
C SER A 409 -21.03 -54.75 33.27
N GLY A 410 -20.90 -53.62 32.55
CA GLY A 410 -19.91 -52.58 32.80
C GLY A 410 -20.28 -51.58 33.90
N TRP A 411 -21.48 -51.62 34.49
CA TRP A 411 -21.98 -50.58 35.39
C TRP A 411 -21.60 -50.81 36.87
N GLY A 412 -20.55 -51.59 37.14
CA GLY A 412 -20.05 -51.81 38.51
C GLY A 412 -21.05 -52.48 39.46
N GLY A 413 -21.99 -53.27 38.93
CA GLY A 413 -23.04 -53.94 39.72
C GLY A 413 -24.25 -53.07 40.06
N VAL A 414 -24.34 -51.86 39.51
CA VAL A 414 -25.48 -50.96 39.67
C VAL A 414 -26.68 -51.49 38.87
N GLU A 415 -27.85 -51.51 39.50
CA GLU A 415 -29.10 -51.89 38.82
C GLU A 415 -29.44 -50.91 37.69
N PRO A 416 -29.86 -51.40 36.50
CA PRO A 416 -29.99 -50.53 35.34
C PRO A 416 -30.99 -49.37 35.52
N TRP A 417 -32.08 -49.62 36.23
CA TRP A 417 -33.08 -48.58 36.53
C TRP A 417 -32.53 -47.47 37.42
N ARG A 418 -31.58 -47.76 38.33
CA ARG A 418 -30.94 -46.75 39.19
C ARG A 418 -30.02 -45.83 38.40
N ALA A 419 -29.22 -46.42 37.51
CA ALA A 419 -28.32 -45.67 36.63
C ALA A 419 -29.12 -44.73 35.70
N LEU A 420 -30.20 -45.24 35.11
CA LEU A 420 -31.09 -44.44 34.27
C LEU A 420 -31.80 -43.33 35.07
N LEU A 421 -32.29 -43.63 36.28
CA LEU A 421 -32.94 -42.62 37.13
C LEU A 421 -31.98 -41.48 37.50
N ALA A 422 -30.73 -41.83 37.80
CA ALA A 422 -29.70 -40.84 38.10
C ALA A 422 -29.34 -39.99 36.88
N ALA A 423 -29.15 -40.61 35.71
CA ALA A 423 -28.88 -39.89 34.46
C ALA A 423 -30.04 -38.94 34.10
N ARG A 424 -31.29 -39.37 34.29
CA ARG A 424 -32.49 -38.54 34.10
C ARG A 424 -32.55 -37.35 35.05
N CYS A 425 -32.28 -37.55 36.35
CA CYS A 425 -32.22 -36.45 37.31
C CYS A 425 -31.09 -35.46 36.96
N ASP A 426 -29.91 -35.97 36.64
CA ASP A 426 -28.75 -35.15 36.32
C ASP A 426 -28.92 -34.35 35.03
N LEU A 427 -29.53 -34.92 33.99
CA LEU A 427 -29.83 -34.21 32.75
C LEU A 427 -30.64 -32.94 33.00
N GLN A 428 -31.69 -33.07 33.81
CA GLN A 428 -32.59 -31.95 34.12
C GLN A 428 -31.91 -30.93 35.05
N ASN A 429 -31.22 -31.41 36.10
CA ASN A 429 -30.54 -30.54 37.07
C ASN A 429 -29.35 -29.80 36.46
N LEU A 430 -28.55 -30.47 35.63
CA LEU A 430 -27.41 -29.86 34.94
C LEU A 430 -27.88 -28.80 33.94
N HIS A 431 -28.95 -29.10 33.18
CA HIS A 431 -29.54 -28.13 32.27
C HIS A 431 -30.02 -26.87 33.02
N SER A 432 -30.80 -27.04 34.10
CA SER A 432 -31.30 -25.91 34.91
C SER A 432 -30.14 -25.07 35.43
N LYS A 433 -29.13 -25.69 36.05
CA LYS A 433 -27.97 -24.99 36.61
C LYS A 433 -27.18 -24.20 35.57
N ILE A 434 -26.95 -24.79 34.40
CA ILE A 434 -26.25 -24.08 33.31
C ILE A 434 -27.13 -22.96 32.73
N PHE A 435 -28.45 -23.14 32.68
CA PHE A 435 -29.36 -22.08 32.26
C PHE A 435 -29.34 -20.90 33.24
N ASP A 436 -29.42 -21.18 34.54
CA ASP A 436 -29.39 -20.18 35.61
C ASP A 436 -28.04 -19.44 35.61
N MET A 437 -26.92 -20.17 35.55
CA MET A 437 -25.58 -19.58 35.42
C MET A 437 -25.45 -18.73 34.15
N ALA A 438 -26.04 -19.17 33.04
CA ALA A 438 -25.99 -18.39 31.81
C ALA A 438 -26.72 -17.06 31.98
N LEU A 439 -27.86 -17.07 32.66
CA LEU A 439 -28.65 -15.88 32.98
C LEU A 439 -27.93 -14.92 33.94
N GLU A 440 -27.33 -15.47 34.99
CA GLU A 440 -26.75 -14.70 36.09
C GLU A 440 -25.32 -14.21 35.81
N GLU A 441 -24.51 -14.99 35.07
CA GLU A 441 -23.08 -14.74 34.91
C GLU A 441 -22.65 -14.54 33.44
N LEU A 442 -23.12 -15.38 32.51
CA LEU A 442 -22.63 -15.33 31.11
C LEU A 442 -23.26 -14.17 30.34
N TRP A 443 -24.57 -13.95 30.46
CA TRP A 443 -25.26 -12.88 29.72
C TRP A 443 -24.79 -11.48 30.09
N PRO A 444 -24.54 -11.14 31.38
CA PRO A 444 -23.91 -9.86 31.71
C PRO A 444 -22.57 -9.68 30.99
N LYS A 445 -21.69 -10.70 31.01
CA LYS A 445 -20.38 -10.65 30.32
C LYS A 445 -20.51 -10.46 28.81
N LEU A 446 -21.46 -11.13 28.16
CA LEU A 446 -21.69 -10.95 26.73
C LEU A 446 -22.39 -9.61 26.41
N GLY A 447 -23.24 -9.13 27.31
CA GLY A 447 -23.89 -7.83 27.23
C GLY A 447 -22.89 -6.68 27.24
N ASP A 448 -21.82 -6.77 28.03
CA ASP A 448 -20.72 -5.79 28.03
C ASP A 448 -20.04 -5.65 26.65
N MET A 449 -20.09 -6.70 25.83
CA MET A 449 -19.57 -6.68 24.46
C MET A 449 -20.54 -6.06 23.45
N GLY A 450 -21.74 -5.66 23.89
CA GLY A 450 -22.82 -5.18 23.02
C GLY A 450 -23.48 -6.28 22.17
N ILE A 451 -23.40 -7.53 22.61
CA ILE A 451 -23.97 -8.69 21.90
C ILE A 451 -25.40 -8.95 22.38
N ASP A 452 -26.32 -9.18 21.45
CA ASP A 452 -27.67 -9.64 21.78
C ASP A 452 -27.64 -11.09 22.30
N THR A 453 -28.05 -11.29 23.55
CA THR A 453 -28.04 -12.59 24.23
C THR A 453 -29.26 -13.45 23.92
N SER A 454 -30.26 -12.92 23.18
CA SER A 454 -31.52 -13.63 22.88
C SER A 454 -31.29 -14.97 22.17
N LEU A 455 -30.37 -15.01 21.21
CA LEU A 455 -30.03 -16.22 20.44
C LEU A 455 -29.38 -17.29 21.33
N PHE A 456 -28.56 -16.88 22.29
CA PHE A 456 -27.91 -17.81 23.22
C PHE A 456 -28.94 -18.44 24.17
N GLY A 457 -29.90 -17.65 24.64
CA GLY A 457 -31.05 -18.15 25.39
C GLY A 457 -31.88 -19.16 24.58
N GLN A 458 -32.17 -18.87 23.31
CA GLN A 458 -32.89 -19.80 22.42
C GLN A 458 -32.15 -21.14 22.25
N CYS A 459 -30.81 -21.13 22.19
CA CYS A 459 -30.01 -22.36 22.13
C CYS A 459 -30.22 -23.23 23.38
N LEU A 460 -30.18 -22.63 24.58
CA LEU A 460 -30.39 -23.39 25.82
C LEU A 460 -31.83 -23.85 25.97
N THR A 461 -32.81 -23.05 25.58
CA THR A 461 -34.22 -23.47 25.55
C THR A 461 -34.42 -24.68 24.63
N ARG A 462 -33.81 -24.67 23.44
CA ARG A 462 -33.86 -25.80 22.52
C ARG A 462 -33.19 -27.04 23.11
N PHE A 463 -32.06 -26.88 23.80
CA PHE A 463 -31.43 -27.99 24.51
C PHE A 463 -32.35 -28.56 25.60
N GLY A 464 -33.05 -27.71 26.35
CA GLY A 464 -34.05 -28.13 27.34
C GLY A 464 -35.17 -28.97 26.76
N ILE A 465 -35.66 -28.65 25.55
CA ILE A 465 -36.65 -29.47 24.83
C ILE A 465 -36.09 -30.88 24.56
N LEU A 466 -34.86 -30.97 24.05
CA LEU A 466 -34.21 -32.26 23.79
C LEU A 466 -33.98 -33.08 25.07
N VAL A 467 -33.64 -32.40 26.17
CA VAL A 467 -33.49 -33.02 27.49
C VAL A 467 -34.83 -33.60 27.96
N ASN A 468 -35.93 -32.85 27.84
CA ASN A 468 -37.25 -33.31 28.22
C ASN A 468 -37.69 -34.53 27.39
N GLU A 469 -37.48 -34.50 26.07
CA GLU A 469 -37.78 -35.62 25.17
C GLU A 469 -36.99 -36.89 25.52
N GLU A 470 -35.73 -36.77 25.96
CA GLU A 470 -34.99 -37.96 26.41
C GLU A 470 -35.37 -38.40 27.82
N CYS A 471 -35.68 -37.47 28.73
CA CYS A 471 -36.17 -37.83 30.06
C CYS A 471 -37.47 -38.65 29.97
N THR A 472 -38.38 -38.31 29.05
CA THR A 472 -39.61 -39.12 28.85
C THR A 472 -39.30 -40.54 28.38
N LYS A 473 -38.33 -40.73 27.49
CA LYS A 473 -37.93 -42.07 27.03
C LYS A 473 -37.22 -42.87 28.12
N ILE A 474 -36.45 -42.19 28.97
CA ILE A 474 -35.81 -42.82 30.12
C ILE A 474 -36.86 -43.23 31.16
N ASP A 475 -37.85 -42.38 31.45
CA ASP A 475 -38.94 -42.65 32.41
C ASP A 475 -39.79 -43.87 31.97
N GLU A 476 -40.06 -44.00 30.66
CA GLU A 476 -40.72 -45.18 30.08
C GLU A 476 -39.91 -46.47 30.32
N GLU A 477 -38.60 -46.46 30.04
CA GLU A 477 -37.73 -47.62 30.22
C GLU A 477 -37.50 -47.97 31.70
N ILE A 478 -37.43 -46.98 32.59
CA ILE A 478 -37.37 -47.24 34.03
C ILE A 478 -38.64 -47.98 34.47
N SER A 479 -39.82 -47.56 33.98
CA SER A 479 -41.09 -48.18 34.32
C SER A 479 -41.16 -49.64 33.86
N THR A 480 -40.64 -49.97 32.68
CA THR A 480 -40.57 -51.35 32.17
C THR A 480 -39.59 -52.20 32.99
N LEU A 481 -38.39 -51.67 33.30
CA LEU A 481 -37.38 -52.36 34.09
C LEU A 481 -37.86 -52.64 35.52
N VAL A 482 -38.45 -51.65 36.20
CA VAL A 482 -38.97 -51.81 37.57
C VAL A 482 -40.15 -52.78 37.60
N SER A 483 -41.09 -52.68 36.65
CA SER A 483 -42.21 -53.63 36.56
C SER A 483 -41.71 -55.07 36.34
N SER A 484 -40.69 -55.25 35.51
CA SER A 484 -40.09 -56.57 35.27
C SER A 484 -39.36 -57.10 36.51
N ALA A 485 -38.73 -56.24 37.30
CA ALA A 485 -38.05 -56.60 38.54
C ALA A 485 -39.02 -56.97 39.67
N LEU A 486 -40.17 -56.29 39.76
CA LEU A 486 -41.23 -56.58 40.73
C LEU A 486 -42.06 -57.83 40.37
N SER A 487 -42.08 -58.23 39.09
CA SER A 487 -42.77 -59.43 38.60
C SER A 487 -41.96 -60.72 38.73
N LYS A 488 -40.67 -60.61 39.11
CA LYS A 488 -39.79 -61.72 39.48
C LYS A 488 -39.78 -61.87 40.99
#